data_AF-A0A954PZB0-F1
#
_entry.id   AF-A0A954PZB0-F1
#
_cell.length_a   1.000
_cell.length_b   1.000
_cell.length_c   1.000
_cell.angle_alpha   90.00
_cell.angle_beta   90.00
_cell.angle_gamma   90.00
#
_symmetry.space_group_name_H-M   'P 1'
#
loop_
_entity.id
_entity.type
_entity.pdbx_description
1 polymer ?
#
loop_
_entity_poly.entity_id
_entity_poly.type
_entity_poly.pdbx_seq_one_letter_code
_entity_poly.pdbx_strand_id
1 'polypeptide(L)'
;MADLRIPGPTGVSGATIPSDAGTNQRRCMPTPGSVGSGGGVEAMSLDDRFVRVLHLTGPKLPAEIQEEFAAMLSPASIAIIVGVLVVWAGSHYFGIGFIADALLLVVGLGFLGWQVWSVGNDFVSAVELTYSARCEADLEKASKHLANFIAVVGVAAFMALIAKGAKRYGPKIRNLKGIIKAATAADAGMPPNHFRAFLRAAANPNRPRIIMVRQTNPKSVRWIQKGFPAKPKEIKMKTSKQTGIVTCDNTAEVAKARMTTRSGSNQQYYTVDRGRHTATNGKGESINLQDADWPVEPGQVIDPVSKKPLVGDYDLMAVIDPNAKGRNLALAVDNTANARAGKPKGTLTDDFTNTDIKKVAADINKQLDQDRVLHGSQEAFDSLDNLASDELVVGFFPDGQAVSFNREGLKTFYESIGRSTLDLKQFME
;
A
#
# COMPACT_ATOMS: atom_id res chain seq x y z
N MET A 1 -44.60 -24.17 -36.41
CA MET A 1 -45.31 -22.88 -36.64
C MET A 1 -44.52 -21.82 -35.91
N ALA A 2 -44.24 -20.71 -36.59
CA ALA A 2 -43.49 -19.59 -36.06
C ALA A 2 -44.39 -18.81 -35.10
N ASP A 3 -44.05 -18.77 -33.82
CA ASP A 3 -44.67 -17.84 -32.88
C ASP A 3 -43.69 -16.71 -32.55
N LEU A 4 -44.14 -15.51 -32.88
CA LEU A 4 -43.48 -14.23 -32.65
C LEU A 4 -43.13 -14.09 -31.17
N ARG A 5 -41.85 -13.88 -30.86
CA ARG A 5 -41.44 -13.36 -29.55
C ARG A 5 -41.73 -11.87 -29.50
N ILE A 6 -42.71 -11.50 -28.71
CA ILE A 6 -43.00 -10.12 -28.32
C ILE A 6 -41.89 -9.69 -27.33
N PRO A 7 -41.17 -8.57 -27.55
CA PRO A 7 -40.29 -8.02 -26.52
C PRO A 7 -41.11 -7.57 -25.30
N GLY A 8 -40.80 -8.15 -24.14
CA GLY A 8 -41.34 -7.70 -22.85
C GLY A 8 -40.82 -6.31 -22.47
N PRO A 9 -41.53 -5.59 -21.59
CA PRO A 9 -41.32 -4.16 -21.38
C PRO A 9 -39.98 -3.85 -20.71
N THR A 10 -39.39 -2.72 -21.10
CA THR A 10 -38.32 -2.04 -20.36
C THR A 10 -38.84 -1.69 -18.97
N GLY A 11 -38.34 -2.37 -17.94
CA GLY A 11 -38.74 -2.13 -16.56
C GLY A 11 -38.34 -0.75 -16.07
N VAL A 12 -39.34 0.10 -15.83
CA VAL A 12 -39.29 1.24 -14.91
C VAL A 12 -39.32 0.72 -13.47
N SER A 13 -38.61 1.42 -12.58
CA SER A 13 -38.47 1.12 -11.14
C SER A 13 -39.82 0.96 -10.42
N GLY A 14 -39.92 -0.03 -9.52
CA GLY A 14 -40.92 0.01 -8.43
C GLY A 14 -41.82 -1.21 -8.21
N ALA A 15 -41.48 -2.41 -8.68
CA ALA A 15 -42.27 -3.61 -8.36
C ALA A 15 -41.64 -4.43 -7.22
N THR A 16 -42.34 -4.52 -6.08
CA THR A 16 -42.06 -5.49 -5.00
C THR A 16 -42.58 -6.87 -5.42
N ILE A 17 -41.72 -7.88 -5.40
CA ILE A 17 -42.09 -9.27 -5.71
C ILE A 17 -42.20 -10.05 -4.38
N PRO A 18 -43.22 -10.90 -4.18
CA PRO A 18 -43.41 -11.61 -2.92
C PRO A 18 -42.38 -12.73 -2.74
N SER A 19 -41.90 -12.87 -1.50
CA SER A 19 -40.97 -13.91 -1.07
C SER A 19 -41.63 -15.29 -1.05
N ASP A 20 -41.02 -16.27 -1.71
CA ASP A 20 -41.33 -17.69 -1.57
C ASP A 20 -40.74 -18.22 -0.24
N ALA A 21 -41.59 -18.89 0.54
CA ALA A 21 -41.21 -19.60 1.75
C ALA A 21 -40.70 -21.02 1.43
N GLY A 22 -39.40 -21.17 1.12
CA GLY A 22 -38.85 -22.52 1.01
C GLY A 22 -37.42 -22.69 0.51
N THR A 23 -36.79 -21.71 -0.14
CA THR A 23 -35.45 -21.91 -0.70
C THR A 23 -34.51 -20.72 -0.41
N ASN A 24 -33.54 -20.93 0.50
CA ASN A 24 -32.43 -19.98 0.76
C ASN A 24 -31.38 -19.96 -0.38
N GLN A 25 -31.81 -20.06 -1.64
CA GLN A 25 -30.96 -20.04 -2.82
C GLN A 25 -31.46 -18.96 -3.79
N ARG A 26 -30.81 -17.80 -3.80
CA ARG A 26 -30.96 -16.81 -4.88
C ARG A 26 -30.33 -17.39 -6.15
N ARG A 27 -31.13 -17.96 -7.06
CA ARG A 27 -30.69 -18.22 -8.44
C ARG A 27 -31.33 -17.21 -9.37
N CYS A 28 -30.54 -16.17 -9.66
CA CYS A 28 -30.43 -15.44 -10.92
C CYS A 28 -29.59 -14.19 -10.62
N MET A 29 -28.27 -14.38 -10.51
CA MET A 29 -27.36 -13.23 -10.62
C MET A 29 -27.31 -12.88 -12.11
N PRO A 30 -27.57 -11.63 -12.51
CA PRO A 30 -27.26 -11.21 -13.87
C PRO A 30 -25.77 -11.48 -14.12
N THR A 31 -25.43 -11.83 -15.36
CA THR A 31 -24.04 -11.86 -15.80
C THR A 31 -23.37 -10.54 -15.40
N PRO A 32 -22.22 -10.53 -14.70
CA PRO A 32 -21.54 -9.30 -14.39
C PRO A 32 -21.27 -8.54 -15.69
N GLY A 33 -21.82 -7.33 -15.81
CA GLY A 33 -21.40 -6.41 -16.85
C GLY A 33 -19.92 -6.09 -16.69
N SER A 34 -19.26 -5.66 -17.76
CA SER A 34 -17.88 -5.18 -17.71
C SER A 34 -17.74 -4.11 -16.62
N VAL A 35 -16.86 -4.35 -15.65
CA VAL A 35 -16.53 -3.38 -14.60
C VAL A 35 -15.94 -2.14 -15.28
N GLY A 36 -16.64 -1.00 -15.24
CA GLY A 36 -16.13 0.30 -15.69
C GLY A 36 -17.02 1.15 -16.61
N SER A 37 -18.16 0.67 -17.12
CA SER A 37 -19.02 1.51 -17.97
C SER A 37 -20.10 2.21 -17.15
N GLY A 38 -19.73 3.18 -16.33
CA GLY A 38 -20.63 3.88 -15.40
C GLY A 38 -20.36 5.36 -15.20
N GLY A 39 -19.74 6.00 -16.18
CA GLY A 39 -19.55 7.46 -16.25
C GLY A 39 -18.79 7.75 -17.54
N GLY A 40 -19.30 8.65 -18.39
CA GLY A 40 -18.55 9.09 -19.56
C GLY A 40 -17.21 9.72 -19.17
N VAL A 41 -16.36 10.07 -20.13
CA VAL A 41 -15.06 10.72 -19.88
C VAL A 41 -15.18 11.97 -18.99
N GLU A 42 -16.33 12.64 -18.98
CA GLU A 42 -16.63 13.75 -18.06
C GLU A 42 -16.53 13.37 -16.57
N ALA A 43 -16.85 12.12 -16.21
CA ALA A 43 -16.76 11.62 -14.84
C ALA A 43 -15.37 11.09 -14.45
N MET A 44 -14.43 10.99 -15.40
CA MET A 44 -13.05 10.57 -15.12
C MET A 44 -12.28 11.67 -14.41
N SER A 45 -11.48 11.30 -13.40
CA SER A 45 -10.47 12.18 -12.82
C SER A 45 -9.43 12.59 -13.88
N LEU A 46 -8.74 13.71 -13.68
CA LEU A 46 -7.72 14.16 -14.63
C LEU A 46 -6.58 13.13 -14.74
N ASP A 47 -6.20 12.51 -13.62
CA ASP A 47 -5.24 11.42 -13.57
C ASP A 47 -5.68 10.23 -14.44
N ASP A 48 -6.93 9.77 -14.31
CA ASP A 48 -7.47 8.65 -15.08
C ASP A 48 -7.50 8.94 -16.59
N ARG A 49 -7.77 10.20 -16.98
CA ARG A 49 -7.72 10.62 -18.39
C ARG A 49 -6.30 10.50 -18.95
N PHE A 50 -5.28 10.94 -18.20
CA PHE A 50 -3.88 10.79 -18.63
C PHE A 50 -3.43 9.33 -18.64
N VAL A 51 -3.83 8.53 -17.66
CA VAL A 51 -3.58 7.08 -17.67
C VAL A 51 -4.21 6.46 -18.92
N ARG A 52 -5.46 6.82 -19.24
CA ARG A 52 -6.16 6.30 -20.42
C ARG A 52 -5.44 6.69 -21.71
N VAL A 53 -5.03 7.94 -21.86
CA VAL A 53 -4.29 8.43 -23.03
C VAL A 53 -2.95 7.71 -23.20
N LEU A 54 -2.21 7.46 -22.12
CA LEU A 54 -0.96 6.69 -22.18
C LEU A 54 -1.17 5.27 -22.71
N HIS A 55 -2.23 4.58 -22.25
CA HIS A 55 -2.57 3.25 -22.74
C HIS A 55 -3.03 3.25 -24.21
N LEU A 56 -3.81 4.26 -24.61
CA LEU A 56 -4.25 4.41 -26.01
C LEU A 56 -3.11 4.78 -26.96
N THR A 57 -2.03 5.37 -26.44
CA THR A 57 -0.86 5.80 -27.22
C THR A 57 -0.03 4.62 -27.71
N GLY A 58 0.18 3.60 -26.87
CA GLY A 58 1.05 2.46 -27.17
C GLY A 58 0.75 1.80 -28.52
N PRO A 59 -0.49 1.35 -28.78
CA PRO A 59 -0.87 0.72 -30.05
C PRO A 59 -0.74 1.60 -31.29
N LYS A 60 -0.58 2.93 -31.12
CA LYS A 60 -0.47 3.90 -32.22
C LYS A 60 0.98 4.21 -32.60
N LEU A 61 1.96 3.72 -31.83
CA LEU A 61 3.37 3.88 -32.12
C LEU A 61 3.84 2.89 -33.20
N PRO A 62 4.93 3.20 -33.93
CA PRO A 62 5.63 2.22 -34.76
C PRO A 62 6.06 0.99 -33.94
N ALA A 63 6.02 -0.21 -34.54
CA ALA A 63 6.25 -1.48 -33.85
C ALA A 63 7.56 -1.52 -33.06
N GLU A 64 8.59 -0.87 -33.59
CA GLU A 64 9.94 -0.78 -33.01
C GLU A 64 9.97 0.05 -31.72
N ILE A 65 9.02 0.98 -31.55
CA ILE A 65 8.91 1.88 -30.39
C ILE A 65 7.90 1.36 -29.37
N GLN A 66 6.97 0.48 -29.77
CA GLN A 66 5.92 -0.05 -28.90
C GLN A 66 6.48 -0.79 -27.69
N GLU A 67 7.52 -1.62 -27.86
CA GLU A 67 8.13 -2.38 -26.76
C GLU A 67 8.84 -1.44 -25.77
N GLU A 68 9.59 -0.45 -26.27
CA GLU A 68 10.29 0.53 -25.44
C GLU A 68 9.28 1.40 -24.67
N PHE A 69 8.20 1.81 -25.33
CA PHE A 69 7.12 2.57 -24.69
C PHE A 69 6.33 1.72 -23.69
N ALA A 70 6.03 0.46 -24.00
CA ALA A 70 5.36 -0.44 -23.06
C ALA A 70 6.21 -0.69 -21.79
N ALA A 71 7.53 -0.81 -21.95
CA ALA A 71 8.46 -0.99 -20.84
C ALA A 71 8.47 0.20 -19.85
N MET A 72 8.19 1.43 -20.33
CA MET A 72 8.07 2.61 -19.45
C MET A 72 6.68 2.76 -18.82
N LEU A 73 5.66 1.98 -19.20
CA LEU A 73 4.32 2.04 -18.60
C LEU A 73 4.19 1.20 -17.31
N SER A 74 5.27 1.06 -16.54
CA SER A 74 5.19 0.48 -15.20
C SER A 74 4.27 1.33 -14.30
N PRO A 75 3.58 0.76 -13.29
CA PRO A 75 2.71 1.52 -12.40
C PRO A 75 3.41 2.72 -11.73
N ALA A 76 4.65 2.54 -11.29
CA ALA A 76 5.46 3.61 -10.72
C ALA A 76 5.80 4.71 -11.73
N SER A 77 6.17 4.32 -12.96
CA SER A 77 6.46 5.26 -14.05
C SER A 77 5.21 6.03 -14.46
N ILE A 78 4.06 5.36 -14.60
CA ILE A 78 2.77 6.00 -14.90
C ILE A 78 2.44 7.04 -13.83
N ALA A 79 2.59 6.73 -12.54
CA ALA A 79 2.33 7.70 -11.47
C ALA A 79 3.22 8.96 -11.59
N ILE A 80 4.50 8.79 -11.93
CA ILE A 80 5.42 9.91 -12.15
C ILE A 80 5.02 10.72 -13.39
N ILE A 81 4.78 10.05 -14.52
CA ILE A 81 4.40 10.69 -15.78
C ILE A 81 3.10 11.46 -15.61
N VAL A 82 2.06 10.82 -15.08
CA VAL A 82 0.75 11.42 -14.81
C VAL A 82 0.89 12.58 -13.83
N GLY A 83 1.59 12.41 -12.71
CA GLY A 83 1.80 13.49 -11.74
C GLY A 83 2.48 14.72 -12.33
N VAL A 84 3.45 14.52 -13.22
CA VAL A 84 4.10 15.61 -13.97
C VAL A 84 3.14 16.26 -14.97
N LEU A 85 2.41 15.46 -15.75
CA LEU A 85 1.47 15.96 -16.77
C LEU A 85 0.27 16.69 -16.15
N VAL A 86 -0.27 16.21 -15.04
CA VAL A 86 -1.39 16.83 -14.28
C VAL A 86 -0.97 18.19 -13.73
N VAL A 87 0.20 18.28 -13.09
CA VAL A 87 0.73 19.55 -12.56
C VAL A 87 0.92 20.55 -13.70
N TRP A 88 1.34 20.10 -14.88
CA TRP A 88 1.44 20.95 -16.06
C TRP A 88 0.09 21.42 -16.55
N ALA A 89 -0.84 20.49 -16.81
CA ALA A 89 -2.17 20.79 -17.32
C ALA A 89 -2.94 21.76 -16.42
N GLY A 90 -2.83 21.61 -15.09
CA GLY A 90 -3.52 22.46 -14.11
C GLY A 90 -2.86 23.82 -13.84
N SER A 91 -1.61 24.04 -14.28
CA SER A 91 -0.84 25.23 -13.85
C SER A 91 -1.20 26.54 -14.57
N HIS A 92 -2.16 26.57 -15.50
CA HIS A 92 -2.46 27.73 -16.37
C HIS A 92 -1.24 28.30 -17.13
N TYR A 93 -0.09 27.62 -17.05
CA TYR A 93 1.22 28.08 -17.47
C TYR A 93 1.78 27.05 -18.46
N PHE A 94 1.17 26.96 -19.64
CA PHE A 94 1.93 26.54 -20.83
C PHE A 94 2.93 27.66 -21.17
N GLY A 95 3.93 27.83 -20.30
CA GLY A 95 4.98 28.80 -20.47
C GLY A 95 5.86 28.38 -21.64
N ILE A 96 6.16 29.34 -22.51
CA ILE A 96 7.09 29.25 -23.65
C ILE A 96 8.39 28.49 -23.30
N GLY A 97 8.82 28.51 -22.02
CA GLY A 97 10.03 27.85 -21.54
C GLY A 97 10.02 26.30 -21.51
N PHE A 98 8.87 25.62 -21.45
CA PHE A 98 8.85 24.15 -21.49
C PHE A 98 8.73 23.60 -22.91
N ILE A 99 7.96 24.28 -23.77
CA ILE A 99 8.01 24.07 -25.22
C ILE A 99 9.45 24.30 -25.69
N ALA A 100 10.12 25.37 -25.24
CA ALA A 100 11.54 25.58 -25.51
C ALA A 100 12.43 24.43 -25.02
N ASP A 101 12.14 23.78 -23.88
CA ASP A 101 12.90 22.63 -23.37
C ASP A 101 12.70 21.35 -24.20
N ALA A 102 11.45 21.06 -24.61
CA ALA A 102 11.13 19.95 -25.50
C ALA A 102 11.73 20.19 -26.89
N LEU A 103 11.62 21.41 -27.42
CA LEU A 103 12.22 21.81 -28.70
C LEU A 103 13.77 21.82 -28.61
N LEU A 104 14.38 22.24 -27.50
CA LEU A 104 15.84 22.19 -27.30
C LEU A 104 16.36 20.76 -27.23
N LEU A 105 15.60 19.82 -26.65
CA LEU A 105 15.94 18.39 -26.68
C LEU A 105 15.90 17.85 -28.12
N VAL A 106 14.89 18.25 -28.91
CA VAL A 106 14.76 17.87 -30.33
C VAL A 106 15.83 18.52 -31.21
N VAL A 107 16.14 19.80 -30.99
CA VAL A 107 17.21 20.55 -31.68
C VAL A 107 18.59 19.99 -31.31
N GLY A 108 18.79 19.55 -30.07
CA GLY A 108 20.01 18.87 -29.61
C GLY A 108 20.26 17.51 -30.27
N LEU A 109 19.21 16.88 -30.84
CA LEU A 109 19.29 15.64 -31.63
C LEU A 109 19.53 15.90 -33.13
N GLY A 110 19.80 17.14 -33.55
CA GLY A 110 20.23 17.48 -34.92
C GLY A 110 19.12 17.75 -35.93
N PHE A 111 17.85 17.82 -35.51
CA PHE A 111 16.74 18.16 -36.40
C PHE A 111 16.60 19.67 -36.57
N LEU A 112 17.08 20.22 -37.69
CA LEU A 112 16.86 21.61 -38.09
C LEU A 112 15.78 21.66 -39.19
N GLY A 113 14.54 22.00 -38.83
CA GLY A 113 13.46 22.20 -39.80
C GLY A 113 12.09 22.53 -39.18
N TRP A 114 11.12 22.90 -40.04
CA TRP A 114 9.72 23.19 -39.68
C TRP A 114 9.03 22.07 -38.88
N GLN A 115 9.50 20.82 -39.02
CA GLN A 115 9.01 19.65 -38.28
C GLN A 115 9.15 19.78 -36.76
N VAL A 116 10.11 20.55 -36.27
CA VAL A 116 10.30 20.79 -34.82
C VAL A 116 9.11 21.53 -34.22
N TRP A 117 8.53 22.49 -34.97
CA TRP A 117 7.35 23.24 -34.54
C TRP A 117 6.07 22.38 -34.53
N SER A 118 5.89 21.48 -35.50
CA SER A 118 4.74 20.57 -35.52
C SER A 118 4.77 19.56 -34.37
N VAL A 119 5.97 19.10 -33.99
CA VAL A 119 6.16 18.13 -32.88
C VAL A 119 5.81 18.76 -31.54
N GLY A 120 6.26 19.99 -31.28
CA GLY A 120 5.86 20.72 -30.07
C GLY A 120 4.35 20.92 -29.99
N ASN A 121 3.70 21.21 -31.12
CA ASN A 121 2.25 21.39 -31.19
C ASN A 121 1.47 20.09 -30.91
N ASP A 122 1.97 18.94 -31.37
CA ASP A 122 1.38 17.63 -31.06
C ASP A 122 1.42 17.36 -29.56
N PHE A 123 2.54 17.62 -28.88
CA PHE A 123 2.59 17.42 -27.42
C PHE A 123 1.61 18.32 -26.66
N VAL A 124 1.54 19.61 -27.01
CA VAL A 124 0.61 20.56 -26.38
C VAL A 124 -0.83 20.12 -26.62
N SER A 125 -1.18 19.78 -27.87
CA SER A 125 -2.51 19.32 -28.25
C SER A 125 -2.91 18.06 -27.49
N ALA A 126 -1.99 17.12 -27.28
CA ALA A 126 -2.25 15.92 -26.49
C ALA A 126 -2.65 16.27 -25.04
N VAL A 127 -1.90 17.16 -24.38
CA VAL A 127 -2.15 17.54 -22.99
C VAL A 127 -3.44 18.36 -22.85
N GLU A 128 -3.66 19.33 -23.73
CA GLU A 128 -4.87 20.17 -23.71
C GLU A 128 -6.14 19.38 -23.99
N LEU A 129 -6.11 18.49 -24.99
CA LEU A 129 -7.22 17.59 -25.29
C LEU A 129 -7.49 16.63 -24.13
N THR A 130 -6.45 16.09 -23.48
CA THR A 130 -6.63 15.22 -22.31
C THR A 130 -7.27 15.97 -21.14
N TYR A 131 -6.81 17.20 -20.89
CA TYR A 131 -7.33 18.05 -19.83
C TYR A 131 -8.80 18.42 -20.03
N SER A 132 -9.14 18.81 -21.27
CA SER A 132 -10.49 19.28 -21.62
C SER A 132 -11.43 18.18 -22.12
N ALA A 133 -10.98 16.92 -22.16
CA ALA A 133 -11.73 15.80 -22.72
C ALA A 133 -13.10 15.61 -22.05
N ARG A 134 -14.12 15.41 -22.88
CA ARG A 134 -15.49 15.11 -22.44
C ARG A 134 -16.01 13.80 -22.99
N CYS A 135 -15.40 13.28 -24.05
CA CYS A 135 -15.77 12.00 -24.62
C CYS A 135 -14.55 11.15 -24.98
N GLU A 136 -14.77 9.85 -25.22
CA GLU A 136 -13.69 8.90 -25.56
C GLU A 136 -12.96 9.33 -26.85
N ALA A 137 -13.67 9.97 -27.78
CA ALA A 137 -13.08 10.49 -29.01
C ALA A 137 -12.04 11.58 -28.75
N ASP A 138 -12.15 12.35 -27.66
CA ASP A 138 -11.17 13.36 -27.29
C ASP A 138 -9.88 12.69 -26.77
N LEU A 139 -10.01 11.65 -25.95
CA LEU A 139 -8.87 10.87 -25.45
C LEU A 139 -8.17 10.11 -26.57
N GLU A 140 -8.93 9.56 -27.52
CA GLU A 140 -8.39 8.95 -28.74
C GLU A 140 -7.60 9.95 -29.59
N LYS A 141 -8.12 11.17 -29.79
CA LYS A 141 -7.38 12.24 -30.48
C LYS A 141 -6.12 12.65 -29.71
N ALA A 142 -6.22 12.83 -28.39
CA ALA A 142 -5.08 13.16 -27.54
C ALA A 142 -3.97 12.11 -27.63
N SER A 143 -4.32 10.82 -27.61
CA SER A 143 -3.37 9.72 -27.73
C SER A 143 -2.69 9.66 -29.11
N LYS A 144 -3.39 10.07 -30.18
CA LYS A 144 -2.78 10.19 -31.51
C LYS A 144 -1.72 11.29 -31.55
N HIS A 145 -2.02 12.44 -30.95
CA HIS A 145 -1.04 13.53 -30.84
C HIS A 145 0.17 13.13 -29.98
N LEU A 146 -0.06 12.42 -28.87
CA LEU A 146 1.05 11.92 -28.05
C LEU A 146 1.89 10.87 -28.79
N ALA A 147 1.26 9.98 -29.56
CA ALA A 147 1.94 8.98 -30.38
C ALA A 147 2.81 9.63 -31.46
N ASN A 148 2.29 10.65 -32.15
CA ASN A 148 3.06 11.42 -33.13
C ASN A 148 4.28 12.09 -32.49
N PHE A 149 4.11 12.69 -31.32
CA PHE A 149 5.21 13.30 -30.58
C PHE A 149 6.30 12.26 -30.27
N ILE A 150 5.93 11.15 -29.63
CA ILE A 150 6.88 10.10 -29.20
C ILE A 150 7.53 9.42 -30.40
N ALA A 151 6.81 9.21 -31.50
CA ALA A 151 7.38 8.62 -32.72
C ALA A 151 8.50 9.49 -33.32
N VAL A 152 8.41 10.82 -33.15
CA VAL A 152 9.43 11.75 -33.66
C VAL A 152 10.58 11.94 -32.68
N VAL A 153 10.31 12.07 -31.38
CA VAL A 153 11.36 12.38 -30.39
C VAL A 153 12.02 11.13 -29.79
N GLY A 154 11.33 9.99 -29.83
CA GLY A 154 11.75 8.75 -29.18
C GLY A 154 11.37 8.68 -27.69
N VAL A 155 11.26 7.46 -27.19
CA VAL A 155 10.85 7.18 -25.79
C VAL A 155 11.88 7.71 -24.79
N ALA A 156 13.17 7.53 -25.04
CA ALA A 156 14.23 8.07 -24.19
C ALA A 156 14.15 9.61 -24.02
N ALA A 157 13.88 10.35 -25.10
CA ALA A 157 13.74 11.80 -25.03
C ALA A 157 12.46 12.23 -24.29
N PHE A 158 11.35 11.52 -24.51
CA PHE A 158 10.13 11.71 -23.72
C PHE A 158 10.38 11.48 -22.23
N MET A 159 11.09 10.42 -21.85
CA MET A 159 11.44 10.15 -20.46
C MET A 159 12.37 11.20 -19.86
N ALA A 160 13.34 11.70 -20.64
CA ALA A 160 14.20 12.80 -20.22
C ALA A 160 13.40 14.09 -19.98
N LEU A 161 12.39 14.36 -20.82
CA LEU A 161 11.47 15.49 -20.68
C LEU A 161 10.63 15.37 -19.40
N ILE A 162 10.06 14.19 -19.13
CA ILE A 162 9.32 13.90 -17.89
C ILE A 162 10.24 14.03 -16.67
N ALA A 163 11.45 13.50 -16.72
CA ALA A 163 12.42 13.59 -15.62
C ALA A 163 12.84 15.04 -15.32
N LYS A 164 13.04 15.86 -16.36
CA LYS A 164 13.31 17.30 -16.21
C LYS A 164 12.12 18.02 -15.59
N GLY A 165 10.90 17.64 -15.99
CA GLY A 165 9.65 18.07 -15.36
C GLY A 165 9.58 17.72 -13.88
N ALA A 166 9.83 16.46 -13.55
CA ALA A 166 9.87 15.96 -12.18
C ALA A 166 10.95 16.68 -11.35
N LYS A 167 12.09 17.10 -11.92
CA LYS A 167 13.09 17.90 -11.21
C LYS A 167 12.62 19.33 -10.95
N ARG A 168 12.03 20.00 -11.95
CA ARG A 168 11.60 21.40 -11.89
C ARG A 168 10.37 21.59 -10.99
N TYR A 169 9.44 20.64 -11.06
CA TYR A 169 8.18 20.67 -10.31
C TYR A 169 8.18 19.69 -9.14
N GLY A 170 9.26 18.94 -8.92
CA GLY A 170 9.42 17.97 -7.84
C GLY A 170 9.07 18.48 -6.44
N PRO A 171 9.45 19.72 -6.06
CA PRO A 171 9.00 20.32 -4.81
C PRO A 171 7.47 20.55 -4.75
N LYS A 172 6.84 20.92 -5.88
CA LYS A 172 5.37 21.07 -5.98
C LYS A 172 4.65 19.72 -6.04
N ILE A 173 5.24 18.71 -6.69
CA ILE A 173 4.77 17.31 -6.73
C ILE A 173 4.85 16.66 -5.35
N ARG A 174 5.95 16.90 -4.60
CA ARG A 174 6.10 16.52 -3.18
C ARG A 174 5.04 17.17 -2.29
N ASN A 175 4.64 18.40 -2.62
CA ASN A 175 3.58 19.12 -1.94
C ASN A 175 2.18 18.77 -2.46
N LEU A 176 2.05 17.99 -3.55
CA LEU A 176 0.75 17.72 -4.16
C LEU A 176 0.07 16.43 -3.69
N LYS A 177 0.76 15.51 -2.99
CA LYS A 177 0.17 14.43 -2.15
C LYS A 177 1.24 13.41 -1.77
N GLY A 178 1.84 13.59 -0.60
CA GLY A 178 2.56 12.53 0.10
C GLY A 178 3.85 12.01 -0.57
N ILE A 179 4.73 11.40 0.22
CA ILE A 179 5.87 10.68 -0.33
C ILE A 179 5.34 9.37 -0.92
N ILE A 180 5.42 9.23 -2.24
CA ILE A 180 5.32 7.95 -2.96
C ILE A 180 6.68 7.76 -3.65
N LYS A 181 7.49 6.82 -3.16
CA LYS A 181 8.82 6.51 -3.73
C LYS A 181 9.05 5.01 -3.78
N ALA A 182 9.96 4.55 -4.63
CA ALA A 182 10.47 3.19 -4.56
C ALA A 182 11.00 2.90 -3.14
N ALA A 183 10.54 1.81 -2.54
CA ALA A 183 10.86 1.45 -1.17
C ALA A 183 12.17 0.67 -1.08
N THR A 184 12.84 0.83 0.06
CA THR A 184 14.00 0.05 0.46
C THR A 184 13.74 -0.71 1.76
N ALA A 185 14.58 -1.69 2.07
CA ALA A 185 14.54 -2.38 3.36
C ALA A 185 14.68 -1.42 4.56
N ALA A 186 15.44 -0.34 4.39
CA ALA A 186 15.60 0.70 5.41
C ALA A 186 14.30 1.49 5.64
N ASP A 187 13.53 1.78 4.59
CA ASP A 187 12.23 2.45 4.72
C ASP A 187 11.25 1.59 5.52
N ALA A 188 11.25 0.27 5.31
CA ALA A 188 10.38 -0.66 6.01
C ALA A 188 10.88 -1.00 7.44
N GLY A 189 12.09 -0.60 7.81
CA GLY A 189 12.66 -0.91 9.13
C GLY A 189 12.96 -2.39 9.32
N MET A 190 13.42 -3.09 8.28
CA MET A 190 13.70 -4.53 8.32
C MET A 190 15.00 -4.93 7.62
N PRO A 191 15.57 -6.10 7.93
CA PRO A 191 16.70 -6.66 7.21
C PRO A 191 16.40 -6.93 5.71
N PRO A 192 17.39 -6.83 4.80
CA PRO A 192 17.16 -7.05 3.36
C PRO A 192 16.63 -8.45 2.98
N ASN A 193 16.98 -9.49 3.74
CA ASN A 193 16.42 -10.84 3.56
C ASN A 193 14.93 -10.89 3.94
N HIS A 194 14.51 -10.15 4.96
CA HIS A 194 13.10 -10.08 5.38
C HIS A 194 12.29 -9.26 4.36
N PHE A 195 12.83 -8.14 3.88
CA PHE A 195 12.22 -7.36 2.80
C PHE A 195 11.93 -8.19 1.55
N ARG A 196 12.88 -9.06 1.16
CA ARG A 196 12.68 -10.02 0.06
C ARG A 196 11.63 -11.08 0.35
N ALA A 197 11.42 -11.48 1.61
CA ALA A 197 10.35 -12.40 1.98
C ALA A 197 8.97 -11.77 1.74
N PHE A 198 8.80 -10.49 2.05
CA PHE A 198 7.57 -9.75 1.73
C PHE A 198 7.33 -9.64 0.22
N LEU A 199 8.37 -9.32 -0.58
CA LEU A 199 8.28 -9.31 -2.04
C LEU A 199 7.83 -10.67 -2.59
N ARG A 200 8.44 -11.78 -2.13
CA ARG A 200 8.07 -13.13 -2.57
C ARG A 200 6.66 -13.52 -2.13
N ALA A 201 6.24 -13.11 -0.94
CA ALA A 201 4.88 -13.36 -0.46
C ALA A 201 3.84 -12.58 -1.29
N ALA A 202 4.13 -11.32 -1.64
CA ALA A 202 3.27 -10.49 -2.49
C ALA A 202 3.13 -11.06 -3.90
N ALA A 203 4.25 -11.52 -4.47
CA ALA A 203 4.35 -12.11 -5.81
C ALA A 203 4.00 -13.62 -5.86
N ASN A 204 3.38 -14.18 -4.82
CA ASN A 204 3.01 -15.61 -4.82
C ASN A 204 2.07 -15.91 -6.01
N PRO A 205 2.46 -16.77 -6.97
CA PRO A 205 1.68 -16.96 -8.21
C PRO A 205 0.31 -17.59 -7.96
N ASN A 206 0.17 -18.37 -6.88
CA ASN A 206 -1.10 -18.99 -6.51
C ASN A 206 -2.04 -18.02 -5.77
N ARG A 207 -1.50 -16.91 -5.26
CA ARG A 207 -2.22 -15.96 -4.41
C ARG A 207 -1.50 -14.60 -4.41
N PRO A 208 -1.54 -13.85 -5.52
CA PRO A 208 -0.92 -12.53 -5.55
C PRO A 208 -1.64 -11.60 -4.58
N ARG A 209 -0.87 -10.82 -3.81
CA ARG A 209 -1.40 -9.86 -2.83
C ARG A 209 -0.59 -8.58 -2.85
N ILE A 210 -1.27 -7.44 -2.65
CA ILE A 210 -0.58 -6.22 -2.24
C ILE A 210 -0.50 -6.30 -0.71
N ILE A 211 0.70 -6.29 -0.18
CA ILE A 211 0.97 -6.41 1.26
C ILE A 211 1.52 -5.09 1.72
N MET A 212 0.91 -4.46 2.72
CA MET A 212 1.42 -3.21 3.27
C MET A 212 1.83 -3.43 4.72
N VAL A 213 3.01 -2.93 5.10
CA VAL A 213 3.57 -3.03 6.45
C VAL A 213 3.94 -1.64 6.95
N ARG A 214 3.67 -1.37 8.22
CA ARG A 214 4.13 -0.14 8.87
C ARG A 214 5.63 -0.21 9.10
N GLN A 215 6.31 0.93 9.11
CA GLN A 215 7.73 0.98 9.38
C GLN A 215 8.01 0.50 10.82
N THR A 216 8.72 -0.61 10.95
CA THR A 216 9.28 -1.03 12.24
C THR A 216 10.37 -0.04 12.65
N ASN A 217 10.52 0.21 13.96
CA ASN A 217 11.56 1.10 14.48
C ASN A 217 12.94 0.72 13.91
N PRO A 218 13.61 1.59 13.14
CA PRO A 218 14.87 1.27 12.46
C PRO A 218 16.01 0.85 13.41
N LYS A 219 15.98 1.27 14.67
CA LYS A 219 16.96 0.86 15.68
C LYS A 219 16.82 -0.62 16.09
N SER A 220 15.66 -1.24 15.80
CA SER A 220 15.40 -2.65 16.05
C SER A 220 16.09 -3.57 15.03
N VAL A 221 16.40 -3.07 13.83
CA VAL A 221 16.89 -3.90 12.71
C VAL A 221 18.14 -4.69 13.08
N ARG A 222 19.10 -4.08 13.79
CA ARG A 222 20.32 -4.76 14.24
C ARG A 222 20.05 -5.93 15.19
N TRP A 223 19.01 -5.82 16.02
CA TRP A 223 18.64 -6.85 16.98
C TRP A 223 17.82 -7.96 16.32
N ILE A 224 16.96 -7.59 15.37
CA ILE A 224 16.28 -8.52 14.48
C ILE A 224 17.32 -9.39 13.75
N GLN A 225 18.40 -8.80 13.22
CA GLN A 225 19.50 -9.54 12.59
C GLN A 225 20.24 -10.48 13.56
N LYS A 226 20.30 -10.15 14.84
CA LYS A 226 20.85 -11.00 15.91
C LYS A 226 19.87 -12.07 16.42
N GLY A 227 18.70 -12.20 15.77
CA GLY A 227 17.68 -13.18 16.11
C GLY A 227 16.92 -12.86 17.39
N PHE A 228 16.81 -11.58 17.77
CA PHE A 228 16.04 -11.19 18.96
C PHE A 228 14.54 -11.35 18.69
N PRO A 229 13.77 -11.86 19.68
CA PRO A 229 12.35 -12.18 19.51
C PRO A 229 11.51 -10.93 19.25
N ALA A 230 10.57 -11.06 18.32
CA ALA A 230 9.57 -10.03 18.07
C ALA A 230 8.61 -9.90 19.26
N LYS A 231 8.12 -8.68 19.51
CA LYS A 231 7.17 -8.38 20.57
C LYS A 231 5.81 -9.02 20.27
N PRO A 232 5.32 -9.94 21.12
CA PRO A 232 4.03 -10.55 20.88
C PRO A 232 2.90 -9.66 21.36
N LYS A 233 1.68 -9.99 20.95
CA LYS A 233 0.49 -9.15 21.12
C LYS A 233 0.14 -8.83 22.58
N GLU A 234 0.42 -9.74 23.50
CA GLU A 234 0.20 -9.55 24.94
C GLU A 234 1.07 -8.44 25.53
N ILE A 235 2.20 -8.12 24.90
CA ILE A 235 3.10 -7.05 25.30
C ILE A 235 2.73 -5.76 24.58
N LYS A 236 2.19 -4.78 25.30
CA LYS A 236 1.71 -3.52 24.71
C LYS A 236 2.73 -2.38 24.71
N MET A 237 3.82 -2.51 25.46
CA MET A 237 4.87 -1.49 25.54
C MET A 237 5.54 -1.27 24.19
N LYS A 238 6.10 -0.07 23.98
CA LYS A 238 6.71 0.33 22.71
C LYS A 238 8.21 0.05 22.72
N THR A 239 8.79 -0.02 21.52
CA THR A 239 10.25 -0.02 21.38
C THR A 239 10.80 1.38 21.68
N SER A 240 11.89 1.46 22.43
CA SER A 240 12.66 2.68 22.63
C SER A 240 13.15 3.25 21.30
N LYS A 241 12.98 4.56 21.10
CA LYS A 241 13.50 5.29 19.92
C LYS A 241 15.04 5.31 19.89
N GLN A 242 15.68 5.12 21.04
CA GLN A 242 17.13 5.16 21.21
C GLN A 242 17.75 3.78 20.95
N THR A 243 17.23 2.74 21.60
CA THR A 243 17.84 1.40 21.55
C THR A 243 17.22 0.48 20.51
N GLY A 244 15.93 0.63 20.19
CA GLY A 244 15.17 -0.31 19.37
C GLY A 244 14.71 -1.57 20.12
N ILE A 245 14.79 -1.56 21.45
CA ILE A 245 14.34 -2.64 22.34
C ILE A 245 13.04 -2.22 23.01
N VAL A 246 12.13 -3.16 23.27
CA VAL A 246 10.90 -2.91 24.03
C VAL A 246 11.26 -2.53 25.46
N THR A 247 10.85 -1.33 25.87
CA THR A 247 11.18 -0.76 27.19
C THR A 247 9.90 -0.21 27.82
N CYS A 248 9.68 -0.51 29.09
CA CYS A 248 8.60 0.07 29.88
C CYS A 248 8.92 1.53 30.24
N ASP A 249 7.94 2.42 30.07
CA ASP A 249 8.10 3.86 30.35
C ASP A 249 7.90 4.21 31.84
N ASN A 250 7.21 3.34 32.60
CA ASN A 250 6.87 3.59 34.00
C ASN A 250 6.72 2.29 34.81
N THR A 251 6.56 2.44 36.13
CA THR A 251 6.43 1.32 37.08
C THR A 251 5.19 0.48 36.86
N ALA A 252 4.08 1.06 36.39
CA ALA A 252 2.86 0.31 36.10
C ALA A 252 3.05 -0.62 34.89
N GLU A 253 3.74 -0.16 33.85
CA GLU A 253 4.12 -1.00 32.71
C GLU A 253 5.10 -2.10 33.10
N VAL A 254 6.07 -1.79 33.98
CA VAL A 254 6.98 -2.81 34.54
C VAL A 254 6.18 -3.90 35.26
N ALA A 255 5.25 -3.52 36.15
CA ALA A 255 4.41 -4.49 36.86
C ALA A 255 3.58 -5.33 35.88
N LYS A 256 2.96 -4.69 34.87
CA LYS A 256 2.17 -5.39 33.85
C LYS A 256 3.01 -6.37 33.04
N ALA A 257 4.19 -5.98 32.58
CA ALA A 257 5.11 -6.83 31.84
C ALA A 257 5.47 -8.07 32.66
N ARG A 258 5.86 -7.87 33.92
CA ARG A 258 6.24 -8.93 34.86
C ARG A 258 5.13 -9.93 35.16
N MET A 259 3.88 -9.48 35.18
CA MET A 259 2.73 -10.36 35.40
C MET A 259 2.25 -11.06 34.13
N THR A 260 2.68 -10.59 32.95
CA THR A 260 2.25 -11.16 31.67
C THR A 260 2.94 -12.50 31.42
N THR A 261 2.15 -13.54 31.14
CA THR A 261 2.66 -14.87 30.79
C THR A 261 2.82 -14.97 29.27
N ARG A 262 3.96 -15.49 28.81
CA ARG A 262 4.24 -15.68 27.38
C ARG A 262 3.32 -16.74 26.80
N SER A 263 2.62 -16.41 25.73
CA SER A 263 1.75 -17.33 24.99
C SER A 263 2.47 -18.63 24.61
N GLY A 264 1.82 -19.77 24.83
CA GLY A 264 2.43 -21.09 24.59
C GLY A 264 3.48 -21.51 25.63
N SER A 265 3.57 -20.81 26.77
CA SER A 265 4.44 -21.18 27.89
C SER A 265 3.78 -20.88 29.24
N ASN A 266 4.36 -21.40 30.33
CA ASN A 266 3.96 -21.07 31.70
C ASN A 266 4.89 -20.04 32.38
N GLN A 267 5.74 -19.38 31.58
CA GLN A 267 6.76 -18.44 32.08
C GLN A 267 6.32 -16.98 31.87
N GLN A 268 6.65 -16.13 32.85
CA GLN A 268 6.38 -14.70 32.80
C GLN A 268 7.57 -13.94 32.21
N TYR A 269 7.30 -12.82 31.52
CA TYR A 269 8.35 -11.94 31.04
C TYR A 269 9.14 -11.31 32.19
N TYR A 270 10.42 -11.07 31.95
CA TYR A 270 11.28 -10.36 32.90
C TYR A 270 11.40 -8.89 32.46
N THR A 271 11.69 -8.01 33.41
CA THR A 271 12.14 -6.66 33.07
C THR A 271 13.46 -6.35 33.75
N VAL A 272 14.35 -5.68 33.03
CA VAL A 272 15.65 -5.24 33.55
C VAL A 272 15.45 -4.33 34.76
N ASP A 273 16.11 -4.67 35.86
CA ASP A 273 16.07 -3.92 37.11
C ASP A 273 16.86 -2.61 37.02
N ARG A 274 16.63 -1.68 37.96
CA ARG A 274 17.34 -0.39 38.00
C ARG A 274 18.87 -0.55 38.04
N GLY A 275 19.36 -1.64 38.64
CA GLY A 275 20.78 -1.94 38.75
C GLY A 275 21.43 -2.43 37.45
N ARG A 276 20.67 -2.71 36.38
CA ARG A 276 21.17 -3.10 35.03
C ARG A 276 22.00 -4.40 34.98
N HIS A 277 22.11 -5.14 36.07
CA HIS A 277 22.81 -6.43 36.11
C HIS A 277 21.86 -7.62 36.16
N THR A 278 20.59 -7.39 36.47
CA THR A 278 19.57 -8.42 36.59
C THR A 278 18.28 -8.00 35.88
N ALA A 279 17.52 -8.99 35.41
CA ALA A 279 16.12 -8.82 35.06
C ALA A 279 15.26 -9.75 35.93
N THR A 280 14.12 -9.24 36.41
CA THR A 280 13.24 -9.97 37.35
C THR A 280 11.81 -10.03 36.81
N ASN A 281 11.12 -11.15 37.02
CA ASN A 281 9.70 -11.35 36.62
C ASN A 281 8.73 -11.23 37.81
N GLY A 282 7.43 -11.43 37.57
CA GLY A 282 6.38 -11.31 38.58
C GLY A 282 6.40 -12.38 39.68
N LYS A 283 7.12 -13.49 39.46
CA LYS A 283 7.34 -14.57 40.43
C LYS A 283 8.59 -14.35 41.28
N GLY A 284 9.35 -13.28 41.05
CA GLY A 284 10.62 -13.03 41.73
C GLY A 284 11.79 -13.85 41.21
N GLU A 285 11.63 -14.52 40.07
CA GLU A 285 12.76 -15.18 39.39
C GLU A 285 13.62 -14.13 38.70
N SER A 286 14.93 -14.35 38.65
CA SER A 286 15.88 -13.40 38.06
C SER A 286 16.81 -14.05 37.02
N ILE A 287 17.25 -13.25 36.05
CA ILE A 287 18.26 -13.59 35.05
C ILE A 287 19.46 -12.66 35.25
N ASN A 288 20.68 -13.20 35.20
CA ASN A 288 21.92 -12.41 35.20
C ASN A 288 22.19 -11.84 33.79
N LEU A 289 22.54 -10.56 33.72
CA LEU A 289 22.78 -9.81 32.48
C LEU A 289 24.22 -9.33 32.32
N GLN A 290 25.16 -9.80 33.14
CA GLN A 290 26.57 -9.39 33.07
C GLN A 290 27.19 -9.62 31.67
N ASP A 291 26.81 -10.73 31.02
CA ASP A 291 27.33 -11.11 29.70
C ASP A 291 26.37 -10.73 28.55
N ALA A 292 25.47 -9.77 28.78
CA ALA A 292 24.51 -9.34 27.76
C ALA A 292 25.23 -8.69 26.55
N ASP A 293 24.87 -9.12 25.33
CA ASP A 293 25.44 -8.62 24.08
C ASP A 293 24.69 -7.40 23.50
N TRP A 294 23.88 -6.74 24.35
CA TRP A 294 23.08 -5.55 24.04
C TRP A 294 23.23 -4.49 25.14
N PRO A 295 22.93 -3.21 24.86
CA PRO A 295 22.97 -2.16 25.88
C PRO A 295 21.84 -2.37 26.88
N VAL A 296 22.20 -2.80 28.09
CA VAL A 296 21.25 -3.08 29.17
C VAL A 296 20.73 -1.78 29.78
N GLU A 297 19.42 -1.56 29.69
CA GLU A 297 18.74 -0.39 30.26
C GLU A 297 17.57 -0.81 31.14
N PRO A 298 17.29 -0.10 32.25
CA PRO A 298 16.17 -0.41 33.12
C PRO A 298 14.84 -0.42 32.37
N GLY A 299 13.96 -1.36 32.71
CA GLY A 299 12.63 -1.48 32.11
C GLY A 299 12.58 -2.20 30.76
N GLN A 300 13.72 -2.59 30.17
CA GLN A 300 13.72 -3.45 28.97
C GLN A 300 13.04 -4.78 29.26
N VAL A 301 12.20 -5.26 28.34
CA VAL A 301 11.41 -6.49 28.50
C VAL A 301 12.14 -7.67 27.89
N ILE A 302 12.39 -8.72 28.68
CA ILE A 302 13.13 -9.91 28.29
C ILE A 302 12.18 -11.10 28.11
N ASP A 303 12.30 -11.74 26.95
CA ASP A 303 11.58 -12.98 26.64
C ASP A 303 12.07 -14.11 27.56
N PRO A 304 11.17 -14.82 28.25
CA PRO A 304 11.56 -15.80 29.24
C PRO A 304 12.18 -17.07 28.66
N VAL A 305 12.00 -17.36 27.37
CA VAL A 305 12.49 -18.60 26.76
C VAL A 305 13.87 -18.39 26.13
N SER A 306 13.99 -17.39 25.27
CA SER A 306 15.26 -17.05 24.61
C SER A 306 16.22 -16.29 25.51
N LYS A 307 15.74 -15.75 26.64
CA LYS A 307 16.51 -14.88 27.55
C LYS A 307 17.10 -13.64 26.85
N LYS A 308 16.49 -13.23 25.73
CA LYS A 308 16.83 -12.04 24.95
C LYS A 308 15.74 -10.98 25.07
N PRO A 309 16.06 -9.68 24.92
CA PRO A 309 15.06 -8.64 24.94
C PRO A 309 14.13 -8.73 23.71
N LEU A 310 12.87 -8.33 23.92
CA LEU A 310 11.89 -8.19 22.86
C LEU A 310 12.21 -6.98 21.97
N VAL A 311 11.95 -7.11 20.67
CA VAL A 311 12.14 -6.05 19.67
C VAL A 311 10.89 -5.89 18.80
N GLY A 312 10.88 -4.89 17.92
CA GLY A 312 9.72 -4.62 17.06
C GLY A 312 9.32 -5.82 16.19
N ASP A 313 8.03 -6.05 16.11
CA ASP A 313 7.34 -6.93 15.16
C ASP A 313 7.06 -6.21 13.82
N TYR A 314 6.52 -6.97 12.86
CA TYR A 314 6.09 -6.46 11.56
C TYR A 314 4.57 -6.27 11.56
N ASP A 315 4.17 -5.05 11.90
CA ASP A 315 2.77 -4.61 11.88
C ASP A 315 2.25 -4.52 10.45
N LEU A 316 1.38 -5.44 10.05
CA LEU A 316 0.68 -5.31 8.78
C LEU A 316 -0.22 -4.07 8.83
N MET A 317 -0.09 -3.20 7.83
CA MET A 317 -1.08 -2.17 7.56
C MET A 317 -2.26 -2.77 6.78
N ALA A 318 -1.96 -3.54 5.73
CA ALA A 318 -2.98 -4.04 4.81
C ALA A 318 -2.61 -5.35 4.13
N VAL A 319 -3.63 -6.12 3.76
CA VAL A 319 -3.50 -7.25 2.83
C VAL A 319 -4.62 -7.16 1.80
N ILE A 320 -4.27 -6.83 0.57
CA ILE A 320 -5.22 -6.47 -0.49
C ILE A 320 -5.15 -7.49 -1.62
N ASP A 321 -6.31 -7.97 -2.03
CA ASP A 321 -6.47 -8.77 -3.25
C ASP A 321 -6.47 -7.83 -4.46
N PRO A 322 -5.52 -7.94 -5.40
CA PRO A 322 -5.45 -7.06 -6.57
C PRO A 322 -6.71 -7.12 -7.45
N ASN A 323 -7.49 -8.20 -7.37
CA ASN A 323 -8.75 -8.37 -8.11
C ASN A 323 -9.98 -7.85 -7.34
N ALA A 324 -9.81 -7.46 -6.07
CA ALA A 324 -10.89 -6.97 -5.21
C ALA A 324 -10.36 -5.87 -4.27
N LYS A 325 -9.75 -4.82 -4.85
CA LYS A 325 -8.93 -3.85 -4.11
C LYS A 325 -9.68 -3.06 -3.04
N GLY A 326 -10.96 -2.76 -3.27
CA GLY A 326 -11.82 -2.08 -2.30
C GLY A 326 -12.33 -2.98 -1.15
N ARG A 327 -12.13 -4.30 -1.22
CA ARG A 327 -12.64 -5.24 -0.21
C ARG A 327 -11.76 -5.24 1.03
N ASN A 328 -12.30 -4.78 2.16
CA ASN A 328 -11.69 -4.86 3.47
C ASN A 328 -12.61 -5.63 4.44
N LEU A 329 -12.50 -6.96 4.45
CA LEU A 329 -13.31 -7.82 5.32
C LEU A 329 -12.47 -8.31 6.49
N ALA A 330 -12.90 -8.01 7.71
CA ALA A 330 -12.27 -8.49 8.93
C ALA A 330 -13.29 -9.21 9.81
N LEU A 331 -12.85 -10.25 10.52
CA LEU A 331 -13.67 -10.90 11.52
C LEU A 331 -13.69 -10.02 12.78
N ALA A 332 -14.85 -9.47 13.11
CA ALA A 332 -15.03 -8.65 14.32
C ALA A 332 -15.40 -9.47 15.56
N VAL A 333 -16.02 -10.64 15.38
CA VAL A 333 -16.46 -11.53 16.47
C VAL A 333 -16.17 -12.99 16.10
N ASP A 334 -15.50 -13.71 16.99
CA ASP A 334 -15.28 -15.16 16.91
C ASP A 334 -15.82 -15.82 18.17
N ASN A 335 -17.07 -16.26 18.13
CA ASN A 335 -17.71 -16.87 19.29
C ASN A 335 -17.05 -18.19 19.72
N THR A 336 -16.37 -18.88 18.80
CA THR A 336 -15.65 -20.12 19.13
C THR A 336 -14.37 -19.78 19.88
N ALA A 337 -13.58 -18.81 19.41
CA ALA A 337 -12.40 -18.34 20.12
C ALA A 337 -12.75 -17.70 21.46
N ASN A 338 -13.82 -16.89 21.51
CA ASN A 338 -14.32 -16.29 22.74
C ASN A 338 -14.70 -17.35 23.77
N ALA A 339 -15.47 -18.38 23.36
CA ALA A 339 -15.82 -19.48 24.26
C ALA A 339 -14.59 -20.19 24.83
N ARG A 340 -13.56 -20.45 24.01
CA ARG A 340 -12.28 -21.04 24.47
C ARG A 340 -11.54 -20.15 25.45
N ALA A 341 -11.65 -18.84 25.30
CA ALA A 341 -11.06 -17.84 26.18
C ALA A 341 -11.95 -17.48 27.38
N GLY A 342 -13.11 -18.13 27.54
CA GLY A 342 -14.08 -17.80 28.59
C GLY A 342 -14.75 -16.43 28.43
N LYS A 343 -14.71 -15.84 27.24
CA LYS A 343 -15.36 -14.56 26.92
C LYS A 343 -16.84 -14.76 26.52
N PRO A 344 -17.74 -13.83 26.87
CA PRO A 344 -19.14 -13.89 26.44
C PRO A 344 -19.33 -13.96 24.91
N LYS A 345 -20.48 -14.50 24.47
CA LYS A 345 -20.87 -14.46 23.06
C LYS A 345 -21.05 -13.00 22.62
N GLY A 346 -20.57 -12.67 21.42
CA GLY A 346 -20.64 -11.30 20.89
C GLY A 346 -19.48 -10.39 21.32
N THR A 347 -18.55 -10.86 22.17
CA THR A 347 -17.34 -10.10 22.49
C THR A 347 -16.50 -9.88 21.23
N LEU A 348 -16.02 -8.65 21.02
CA LEU A 348 -15.14 -8.34 19.91
C LEU A 348 -13.83 -9.15 20.03
N THR A 349 -13.32 -9.62 18.90
CA THR A 349 -12.01 -10.26 18.87
C THR A 349 -10.93 -9.23 19.14
N ASP A 350 -9.94 -9.56 19.95
CA ASP A 350 -8.79 -8.68 20.13
C ASP A 350 -7.97 -8.57 18.83
N ASP A 351 -8.08 -9.56 17.93
CA ASP A 351 -7.39 -9.66 16.63
C ASP A 351 -8.34 -9.57 15.45
N PHE A 352 -8.45 -8.38 14.87
CA PHE A 352 -9.22 -8.19 13.65
C PHE A 352 -8.40 -8.72 12.47
N THR A 353 -8.73 -9.93 12.04
CA THR A 353 -8.01 -10.66 11.01
C THR A 353 -8.97 -11.43 10.12
N ASN A 354 -8.47 -11.99 9.02
CA ASN A 354 -9.22 -12.87 8.13
C ASN A 354 -8.31 -13.99 7.60
N THR A 355 -8.88 -14.95 6.88
CA THR A 355 -8.16 -16.10 6.33
C THR A 355 -7.02 -15.69 5.39
N ASP A 356 -7.17 -14.58 4.66
CA ASP A 356 -6.14 -14.09 3.74
C ASP A 356 -4.96 -13.45 4.49
N ILE A 357 -5.23 -12.63 5.50
CA ILE A 357 -4.21 -12.05 6.38
C ILE A 357 -3.42 -13.16 7.08
N LYS A 358 -4.11 -14.16 7.64
CA LYS A 358 -3.45 -15.32 8.28
C LYS A 358 -2.54 -16.09 7.33
N LYS A 359 -2.98 -16.30 6.09
CA LYS A 359 -2.18 -17.00 5.07
C LYS A 359 -0.99 -16.18 4.61
N VAL A 360 -1.14 -14.86 4.45
CA VAL A 360 -0.02 -13.96 4.14
C VAL A 360 0.99 -13.92 5.28
N ALA A 361 0.53 -13.79 6.53
CA ALA A 361 1.40 -13.85 7.70
C ALA A 361 2.19 -15.16 7.75
N ALA A 362 1.52 -16.30 7.53
CA ALA A 362 2.18 -17.61 7.46
C ALA A 362 3.17 -17.71 6.29
N ASP A 363 2.81 -17.20 5.11
CA ASP A 363 3.68 -17.17 3.93
C ASP A 363 4.92 -16.32 4.11
N ILE A 364 4.83 -15.22 4.87
CA ILE A 364 5.97 -14.39 5.25
C ILE A 364 6.79 -15.10 6.31
N ASN A 365 6.19 -15.46 7.45
CA ASN A 365 6.88 -16.00 8.62
C ASN A 365 7.67 -17.29 8.31
N LYS A 366 7.16 -18.17 7.43
CA LYS A 366 7.90 -19.37 6.99
C LYS A 366 9.24 -19.07 6.28
N GLN A 367 9.46 -17.82 5.87
CA GLN A 367 10.66 -17.36 5.17
C GLN A 367 11.56 -16.47 6.05
N LEU A 368 11.14 -16.18 7.28
CA LEU A 368 11.88 -15.37 8.24
C LEU A 368 12.72 -16.26 9.16
N ASP A 369 13.57 -15.62 9.99
CA ASP A 369 14.35 -16.29 11.03
C ASP A 369 13.47 -16.82 12.18
N GLN A 370 12.33 -16.19 12.40
CA GLN A 370 11.30 -16.55 13.36
C GLN A 370 9.99 -15.83 13.00
N ASP A 371 8.89 -16.18 13.67
CA ASP A 371 7.62 -15.47 13.49
C ASP A 371 7.76 -13.99 13.90
N ARG A 372 7.42 -13.07 12.98
CA ARG A 372 7.49 -11.62 13.22
C ARG A 372 6.24 -10.86 12.77
N VAL A 373 5.42 -11.46 11.93
CA VAL A 373 4.05 -10.98 11.66
C VAL A 373 3.13 -11.69 12.64
N LEU A 374 2.75 -11.01 13.73
CA LEU A 374 2.15 -11.65 14.91
C LEU A 374 0.67 -11.33 15.13
N HIS A 375 0.08 -10.44 14.33
CA HIS A 375 -1.32 -10.05 14.45
C HIS A 375 -1.93 -9.64 13.11
N GLY A 376 -3.24 -9.35 13.14
CA GLY A 376 -3.99 -8.85 11.98
C GLY A 376 -3.51 -7.49 11.45
N SER A 377 -4.11 -7.05 10.35
CA SER A 377 -3.77 -5.77 9.72
C SER A 377 -4.43 -4.58 10.43
N GLN A 378 -3.73 -3.46 10.53
CA GLN A 378 -4.24 -2.27 11.22
C GLN A 378 -5.49 -1.67 10.56
N GLU A 379 -5.58 -1.68 9.23
CA GLU A 379 -6.76 -1.17 8.50
C GLU A 379 -8.08 -1.87 8.83
N ALA A 380 -8.01 -3.04 9.47
CA ALA A 380 -9.17 -3.85 9.83
C ALA A 380 -9.88 -3.31 11.08
N PHE A 381 -9.24 -2.45 11.87
CA PHE A 381 -9.75 -1.98 13.15
C PHE A 381 -9.42 -0.52 13.48
N ASP A 382 -8.60 0.14 12.67
CA ASP A 382 -8.11 1.49 12.93
C ASP A 382 -8.13 2.37 11.66
N SER A 383 -8.32 3.68 11.86
CA SER A 383 -8.34 4.69 10.81
C SER A 383 -6.93 5.10 10.36
N LEU A 384 -6.76 5.42 9.07
CA LEU A 384 -5.52 6.05 8.56
C LEU A 384 -5.20 7.37 9.26
N ASP A 385 -6.19 8.05 9.83
CA ASP A 385 -5.98 9.31 10.56
C ASP A 385 -5.16 9.13 11.84
N ASN A 386 -5.14 7.92 12.40
CA ASN A 386 -4.37 7.60 13.60
C ASN A 386 -2.89 7.30 13.30
N LEU A 387 -2.49 7.22 12.03
CA LEU A 387 -1.07 7.20 11.66
C LEU A 387 -0.43 8.57 11.93
N ALA A 388 0.81 8.55 12.43
CA ALA A 388 1.60 9.77 12.46
C ALA A 388 1.87 10.28 11.04
N SER A 389 1.94 11.59 10.85
CA SER A 389 2.09 12.21 9.52
C SER A 389 3.40 11.85 8.82
N ASP A 390 4.44 11.58 9.60
CA ASP A 390 5.78 11.18 9.18
C ASP A 390 5.99 9.65 9.19
N GLU A 391 4.99 8.88 9.63
CA GLU A 391 5.08 7.43 9.63
C GLU A 391 5.04 6.88 8.21
N LEU A 392 5.99 5.99 7.91
CA LEU A 392 6.08 5.32 6.62
C LEU A 392 5.33 3.98 6.65
N VAL A 393 4.62 3.72 5.57
CA VAL A 393 4.03 2.41 5.25
C VAL A 393 4.66 1.95 3.95
N VAL A 394 5.18 0.72 3.93
CA VAL A 394 5.76 0.13 2.72
C VAL A 394 4.77 -0.89 2.14
N GLY A 395 4.34 -0.65 0.90
CA GLY A 395 3.54 -1.58 0.11
C GLY A 395 4.41 -2.42 -0.80
N PHE A 396 4.21 -3.73 -0.78
CA PHE A 396 4.82 -4.73 -1.65
C PHE A 396 3.78 -5.23 -2.64
N PHE A 397 4.10 -5.17 -3.93
CA PHE A 397 3.16 -5.44 -5.01
C PHE A 397 3.46 -6.78 -5.69
N PRO A 398 2.44 -7.44 -6.29
CA PRO A 398 2.62 -8.73 -6.96
C PRO A 398 3.61 -8.73 -8.13
N ASP A 399 3.88 -7.58 -8.73
CA ASP A 399 4.84 -7.39 -9.82
C ASP A 399 6.31 -7.31 -9.35
N GLY A 400 6.55 -7.48 -8.05
CA GLY A 400 7.88 -7.41 -7.45
C GLY A 400 8.33 -6.00 -7.10
N GLN A 401 7.47 -4.98 -7.26
CA GLN A 401 7.75 -3.62 -6.82
C GLN A 401 7.47 -3.44 -5.33
N ALA A 402 8.14 -2.45 -4.73
CA ALA A 402 7.82 -1.97 -3.40
C ALA A 402 7.81 -0.44 -3.37
N VAL A 403 6.85 0.14 -2.66
CA VAL A 403 6.59 1.58 -2.63
C VAL A 403 6.40 2.04 -1.19
N SER A 404 7.06 3.14 -0.82
CA SER A 404 6.92 3.78 0.48
C SER A 404 5.90 4.90 0.38
N PHE A 405 4.93 4.88 1.30
CA PHE A 405 3.87 5.85 1.48
C PHE A 405 4.07 6.55 2.82
N ASN A 406 3.92 7.87 2.86
CA ASN A 406 3.52 8.52 4.12
C ASN A 406 1.98 8.49 4.25
N ARG A 407 1.43 9.01 5.35
CA ARG A 407 -0.01 9.01 5.61
C ARG A 407 -0.85 9.55 4.43
N GLU A 408 -0.51 10.72 3.90
CA GLU A 408 -1.30 11.34 2.81
C GLU A 408 -1.16 10.59 1.48
N GLY A 409 0.03 10.05 1.19
CA GLY A 409 0.24 9.19 0.02
C GLY A 409 -0.56 7.89 0.14
N LEU A 410 -0.65 7.33 1.34
CA LEU A 410 -1.42 6.13 1.62
C LEU A 410 -2.93 6.37 1.47
N LYS A 411 -3.44 7.51 1.98
CA LYS A 411 -4.84 7.92 1.77
C LYS A 411 -5.17 8.04 0.29
N THR A 412 -4.33 8.74 -0.47
CA THR A 412 -4.50 8.88 -1.92
C THR A 412 -4.50 7.52 -2.62
N PHE A 413 -3.60 6.61 -2.22
CA PHE A 413 -3.58 5.25 -2.75
C PHE A 413 -4.88 4.51 -2.43
N TYR A 414 -5.36 4.57 -1.19
CA TYR A 414 -6.61 3.91 -0.75
C TYR A 414 -7.83 4.43 -1.53
N GLU A 415 -7.94 5.75 -1.68
CA GLU A 415 -8.96 6.40 -2.50
C GLU A 415 -8.92 5.89 -3.95
N SER A 416 -7.73 5.82 -4.56
CA SER A 416 -7.56 5.38 -5.95
C SER A 416 -8.01 3.94 -6.23
N ILE A 417 -8.02 3.10 -5.20
CA ILE A 417 -8.44 1.70 -5.30
C ILE A 417 -9.83 1.44 -4.69
N GLY A 418 -10.54 2.51 -4.30
CA GLY A 418 -11.86 2.44 -3.66
C GLY A 418 -11.84 1.71 -2.32
N ARG A 419 -10.76 1.86 -1.55
CA ARG A 419 -10.55 1.19 -0.26
C ARG A 419 -10.75 2.16 0.90
N SER A 420 -11.41 1.70 1.95
CA SER A 420 -11.57 2.43 3.21
C SER A 420 -11.04 1.62 4.39
N THR A 421 -10.57 2.32 5.42
CA THR A 421 -10.28 1.75 6.73
C THR A 421 -11.54 1.66 7.57
N LEU A 422 -11.52 0.76 8.56
CA LEU A 422 -12.57 0.69 9.56
C LEU A 422 -12.21 1.60 10.75
N ASP A 423 -13.12 2.47 11.17
CA ASP A 423 -12.98 3.28 12.39
C ASP A 423 -13.90 2.72 13.49
N LEU A 424 -13.39 1.76 14.27
CA LEU A 424 -14.17 1.10 15.31
C LEU A 424 -14.75 2.09 16.33
N LYS A 425 -14.08 3.22 16.57
CA LYS A 425 -14.57 4.20 17.56
C LYS A 425 -15.93 4.75 17.16
N GLN A 426 -16.13 5.00 15.86
CA GLN A 426 -17.42 5.46 15.33
C GLN A 426 -18.55 4.44 15.45
N PHE A 427 -18.23 3.15 15.65
CA PHE A 427 -19.23 2.09 15.81
C PHE A 427 -19.49 1.70 17.27
N MET A 428 -18.64 2.13 18.20
CA MET A 428 -18.78 1.82 19.63
C MET A 428 -19.34 2.97 20.47
N GLU A 429 -19.44 4.17 19.89
CA GLU A 429 -20.24 5.29 20.40
C GLU A 429 -21.70 5.12 19.97
#